data_AF-A0A7S0L7L4-F1
#
_entry.id   AF-A0A7S0L7L4-F1
#
_cell.length_a   1.000
_cell.length_b   1.000
_cell.length_c   1.000
_cell.angle_alpha   90.00
_cell.angle_beta   90.00
_cell.angle_gamma   90.00
#
_symmetry.space_group_name_H-M   'P 1'
#
loop_
_entity.id
_entity.type
_entity.pdbx_description
1 polymer ?
#
loop_
_entity_poly.entity_id
_entity_poly.type
_entity_poly.pdbx_seq_one_letter_code
_entity_poly.pdbx_strand_id
1 'polypeptide(L)'
;DEEVLPVPEWPNAAVKPDVVKAWVVLEMVGFRAEQERELLSRMTLSHKRVWLSRRLYREHHGGHMAEEDPILFVECSRDDTKGAVLSELRASFNRGVGLGGDLSGTLEVHFKDENSAGSAVRREWFSLVSEAFLAPHEKLLTSSDLGQTARPTALHPDDEAADQLKDYEMFGRFLGLALLQQVTVSVRLQPSICKLLLCANEAGEWTDTEVAELDALFFKHKVEYVRSNPVEHLCLDFTDVLHDLSAADSADAPADAEIERRVELRPGGEELAVDEENKLEYVRAACEWRLFGSVHRQVDAMLRGMYAAVPQRIVGELAQLITPADLACMLAGEADIDAADWQRNSLTSGGMRRSSKSFRWFWRAVRSFSLREREQLLQFVTGSRRPPVGGFAQLQGFNGGVHKFTLCLAHEPKDSLPRAHACICTMDLPDYSSYEALRRSVHTALSMGSVGFDDAAVAADDADAGAPSDAA
;
A
#
# COMPACT_ATOMS: atom_id res chain seq x y z
N ASP A 1 38.70 -38.27 -3.70
CA ASP A 1 38.48 -36.84 -3.92
C ASP A 1 37.21 -36.64 -4.73
N GLU A 2 36.07 -36.75 -4.07
CA GLU A 2 34.78 -36.34 -4.64
C GLU A 2 34.52 -34.92 -4.13
N GLU A 3 34.62 -33.94 -5.02
CA GLU A 3 34.24 -32.55 -4.74
C GLU A 3 32.73 -32.51 -4.47
N VAL A 4 32.38 -32.36 -3.19
CA VAL A 4 31.02 -32.09 -2.75
C VAL A 4 30.65 -30.68 -3.23
N LEU A 5 29.85 -30.61 -4.28
CA LEU A 5 29.22 -29.36 -4.73
C LEU A 5 28.33 -28.80 -3.60
N PRO A 6 28.32 -27.48 -3.36
CA PRO A 6 27.46 -26.89 -2.34
C PRO A 6 25.98 -27.07 -2.71
N VAL A 7 25.21 -27.52 -1.72
CA VAL A 7 23.74 -27.63 -1.80
C VAL A 7 23.16 -26.24 -2.09
N PRO A 8 22.22 -26.10 -3.06
CA PRO A 8 21.67 -24.79 -3.37
C PRO A 8 20.86 -24.25 -2.18
N GLU A 9 21.14 -23.01 -1.76
CA GLU A 9 20.35 -22.28 -0.78
C GLU A 9 19.06 -21.75 -1.43
N TRP A 10 17.92 -22.32 -1.04
CA TRP A 10 16.58 -21.94 -1.51
C TRP A 10 15.61 -21.79 -0.33
N PRO A 11 14.92 -20.65 -0.11
CA PRO A 11 15.36 -19.28 -0.40
C PRO A 11 15.22 -18.32 0.81
N ASN A 12 16.23 -17.45 1.00
CA ASN A 12 16.25 -16.17 1.73
C ASN A 12 16.59 -16.13 3.23
N ALA A 13 17.82 -15.66 3.49
CA ALA A 13 18.43 -15.29 4.77
C ALA A 13 18.62 -16.43 5.77
N ALA A 14 19.54 -16.24 6.72
CA ALA A 14 19.80 -17.16 7.83
C ALA A 14 18.59 -17.20 8.79
N VAL A 15 17.49 -17.78 8.33
CA VAL A 15 16.37 -18.19 9.17
C VAL A 15 16.95 -19.20 10.15
N LYS A 16 16.73 -19.00 11.45
CA LYS A 16 17.31 -19.88 12.46
C LYS A 16 16.91 -21.33 12.14
N PRO A 17 17.84 -22.31 12.19
CA PRO A 17 17.57 -23.68 11.73
C PRO A 17 16.36 -24.36 12.38
N ASP A 18 16.00 -23.94 13.59
CA ASP A 18 14.80 -24.37 14.31
C ASP A 18 13.51 -23.81 13.68
N VAL A 19 13.52 -22.58 13.17
CA VAL A 19 12.39 -21.99 12.44
C VAL A 19 12.21 -22.66 11.08
N VAL A 20 13.30 -23.00 10.37
CA VAL A 20 13.25 -23.75 9.10
C VAL A 20 12.71 -25.16 9.33
N LYS A 21 13.26 -25.89 10.31
CA LYS A 21 12.78 -27.25 10.66
C LYS A 21 11.32 -27.22 11.11
N ALA A 22 10.93 -26.23 11.90
CA ALA A 22 9.54 -26.05 12.29
C ALA A 22 8.65 -25.79 11.06
N TRP A 23 9.03 -24.87 10.17
CA TRP A 23 8.33 -24.57 8.91
C TRP A 23 8.08 -25.79 8.04
N VAL A 24 9.11 -26.63 7.83
CA VAL A 24 8.97 -27.88 7.06
C VAL A 24 8.01 -28.85 7.75
N VAL A 25 8.05 -28.94 9.08
CA VAL A 25 7.10 -29.74 9.86
C VAL A 25 5.67 -29.16 9.79
N LEU A 26 5.52 -27.84 9.72
CA LEU A 26 4.22 -27.17 9.55
C LEU A 26 3.56 -27.50 8.21
N GLU A 27 4.36 -27.55 7.13
CA GLU A 27 3.86 -27.88 5.79
C GLU A 27 3.48 -29.36 5.67
N MET A 28 4.14 -30.26 6.41
CA MET A 28 3.95 -31.70 6.27
C MET A 28 2.84 -32.31 7.15
N VAL A 29 2.57 -31.77 8.35
CA VAL A 29 1.80 -32.52 9.38
C VAL A 29 0.44 -31.91 9.72
N GLY A 30 0.19 -30.63 9.38
CA GLY A 30 -1.02 -29.92 9.81
C GLY A 30 -1.02 -29.63 11.32
N PHE A 31 -1.73 -28.58 11.73
CA PHE A 31 -1.56 -27.98 13.05
C PHE A 31 -2.46 -28.54 14.16
N ARG A 32 -1.94 -28.48 15.39
CA ARG A 32 -2.70 -28.11 16.60
C ARG A 32 -2.51 -26.60 16.86
N ALA A 33 -3.59 -25.88 17.17
CA ALA A 33 -3.62 -24.41 17.22
C ALA A 33 -2.55 -23.75 18.11
N GLU A 34 -2.14 -24.41 19.21
CA GLU A 34 -1.15 -23.85 20.15
C GLU A 34 0.28 -23.80 19.58
N GLN A 35 0.66 -24.78 18.75
CA GLN A 35 2.00 -24.84 18.15
C GLN A 35 2.16 -23.82 17.02
N GLU A 36 1.07 -23.51 16.32
CA GLU A 36 1.01 -22.46 15.29
C GLU A 36 1.27 -21.09 15.88
N ARG A 37 0.58 -20.79 16.99
CA ARG A 37 0.67 -19.51 17.68
C ARG A 37 2.08 -19.25 18.20
N GLU A 38 2.71 -20.24 18.83
CA GLU A 38 4.07 -20.11 19.38
C GLU A 38 5.15 -19.94 18.29
N LEU A 39 4.96 -20.52 17.11
CA LEU A 39 5.90 -20.29 16.02
C LEU A 39 5.73 -18.90 15.41
N LEU A 40 4.47 -18.50 15.16
CA LEU A 40 4.16 -17.21 14.56
C LEU A 40 4.60 -16.06 15.47
N SER A 41 4.56 -16.20 16.79
CA SER A 41 5.07 -15.20 17.73
C SER A 41 6.58 -14.94 17.59
N ARG A 42 7.35 -15.94 17.13
CA ARG A 42 8.81 -15.86 16.94
C ARG A 42 9.23 -15.41 15.53
N MET A 43 8.27 -15.27 14.61
CA MET A 43 8.52 -14.87 13.24
C MET A 43 8.62 -13.35 13.10
N THR A 44 9.53 -12.88 12.25
CA THR A 44 9.56 -11.48 11.82
C THR A 44 8.30 -11.14 11.02
N LEU A 45 8.01 -9.86 10.85
CA LEU A 45 6.85 -9.44 10.05
C LEU A 45 6.92 -9.93 8.59
N SER A 46 8.12 -9.92 8.00
CA SER A 46 8.36 -10.47 6.66
C SER A 46 8.03 -11.96 6.58
N HIS A 47 8.43 -12.76 7.57
CA HIS A 47 8.07 -14.18 7.64
C HIS A 47 6.56 -14.39 7.81
N LYS A 48 5.90 -13.58 8.65
CA LYS A 48 4.43 -13.64 8.84
C LYS A 48 3.67 -13.31 7.55
N ARG A 49 4.17 -12.36 6.75
CA ARG A 49 3.59 -12.01 5.44
C ARG A 49 3.63 -13.18 4.45
N VAL A 50 4.77 -13.87 4.35
CA VAL A 50 4.90 -15.06 3.49
C VAL A 50 3.98 -16.18 3.99
N TRP A 51 3.91 -16.41 5.31
CA TRP A 51 2.99 -17.38 5.89
C TRP A 51 1.53 -17.06 5.55
N LEU A 52 1.12 -15.80 5.68
CA LEU A 52 -0.26 -15.37 5.40
C LEU A 52 -0.63 -15.69 3.95
N SER A 53 0.21 -15.31 2.98
CA SER A 53 -0.11 -15.59 1.57
C SER A 53 -0.18 -17.09 1.26
N ARG A 54 0.73 -17.92 1.80
CA ARG A 54 0.65 -19.38 1.64
C ARG A 54 -0.60 -19.98 2.31
N ARG A 55 -1.02 -19.41 3.43
CA ARG A 55 -2.25 -19.81 4.13
C ARG A 55 -3.47 -19.47 3.30
N LEU A 56 -3.55 -18.26 2.76
CA LEU A 56 -4.63 -17.82 1.88
C LEU A 56 -4.67 -18.63 0.58
N TYR A 57 -3.52 -18.89 -0.05
CA TYR A 57 -3.45 -19.76 -1.22
C TYR A 57 -4.03 -21.16 -0.93
N ARG A 58 -3.67 -21.78 0.19
CA ARG A 58 -4.25 -23.09 0.55
C ARG A 58 -5.74 -23.04 0.84
N GLU A 59 -6.21 -21.97 1.48
CA GLU A 59 -7.62 -21.75 1.79
C GLU A 59 -8.45 -21.66 0.50
N HIS A 60 -7.94 -20.98 -0.52
CA HIS A 60 -8.64 -20.77 -1.80
C HIS A 60 -8.50 -21.94 -2.78
N HIS A 61 -7.37 -22.64 -2.81
CA HIS A 61 -7.09 -23.71 -3.78
C HIS A 61 -7.20 -25.13 -3.19
N GLY A 62 -7.75 -25.29 -1.97
CA GLY A 62 -8.02 -26.60 -1.37
C GLY A 62 -6.78 -27.48 -1.12
N GLY A 63 -5.58 -26.91 -1.11
CA GLY A 63 -4.32 -27.63 -0.93
C GLY A 63 -3.86 -28.47 -2.14
N HIS A 64 -4.51 -28.33 -3.29
CA HIS A 64 -4.10 -28.95 -4.56
C HIS A 64 -3.78 -27.86 -5.58
N MET A 65 -2.70 -28.03 -6.35
CA MET A 65 -2.48 -27.20 -7.54
C MET A 65 -3.55 -27.63 -8.55
N ALA A 66 -4.56 -26.81 -8.80
CA ALA A 66 -5.54 -27.07 -9.85
C ALA A 66 -4.82 -27.11 -11.22
N GLU A 67 -5.33 -27.88 -12.18
CA GLU A 67 -4.75 -27.89 -13.54
C GLU A 67 -4.90 -26.52 -14.22
N GLU A 68 -5.93 -25.74 -13.88
CA GLU A 68 -6.15 -24.37 -14.32
C GLU A 68 -6.76 -23.54 -13.17
N ASP A 69 -6.03 -22.54 -12.68
CA ASP A 69 -6.59 -21.58 -11.71
C ASP A 69 -7.50 -20.58 -12.45
N PRO A 70 -8.68 -20.24 -11.91
CA PRO A 70 -9.53 -19.22 -12.53
C PRO A 70 -8.77 -17.91 -12.67
N ILE A 71 -8.95 -17.23 -13.80
CA ILE A 71 -8.28 -15.94 -14.06
C ILE A 71 -9.18 -14.81 -13.56
N LEU A 72 -8.63 -13.99 -12.66
CA LEU A 72 -9.22 -12.72 -12.28
C LEU A 72 -8.70 -11.65 -13.25
N PHE A 73 -9.46 -11.39 -14.31
CA PHE A 73 -9.07 -10.45 -15.35
C PHE A 73 -9.53 -9.02 -15.05
N VAL A 74 -8.62 -8.07 -15.22
CA VAL A 74 -8.87 -6.63 -15.11
C VAL A 74 -8.35 -5.93 -16.36
N GLU A 75 -9.24 -5.23 -17.06
CA GLU A 75 -8.88 -4.30 -18.13
C GLU A 75 -9.21 -2.88 -17.69
N CYS A 76 -8.25 -1.95 -17.82
CA CYS A 76 -8.43 -0.57 -17.37
C CYS A 76 -7.61 0.43 -18.18
N SER A 77 -8.02 1.69 -18.13
CA SER A 77 -7.23 2.81 -18.66
C SER A 77 -6.06 3.15 -17.72
N ARG A 78 -4.88 3.47 -18.26
CA ARG A 78 -3.72 3.94 -17.48
C ARG A 78 -3.89 5.39 -17.01
N ASP A 79 -4.54 6.22 -17.82
CA ASP A 79 -4.74 7.64 -17.53
C ASP A 79 -5.93 7.85 -16.57
N ASP A 80 -5.66 8.48 -15.42
CA ASP A 80 -6.68 8.87 -14.45
C ASP A 80 -7.20 10.32 -14.66
N THR A 81 -7.04 10.88 -15.86
CA THR A 81 -7.65 12.16 -16.19
C THR A 81 -9.15 12.13 -15.88
N LYS A 82 -9.56 12.98 -14.94
CA LYS A 82 -10.95 13.14 -14.46
C LYS A 82 -11.52 11.96 -13.65
N GLY A 83 -10.70 11.18 -12.95
CA GLY A 83 -11.17 10.10 -12.07
C GLY A 83 -11.68 8.88 -12.84
N ALA A 84 -11.10 8.63 -14.02
CA ALA A 84 -11.49 7.54 -14.90
C ALA A 84 -11.21 6.17 -14.26
N VAL A 85 -10.12 6.03 -13.50
CA VAL A 85 -9.72 4.74 -12.91
C VAL A 85 -10.78 4.25 -11.93
N LEU A 86 -11.22 5.10 -10.99
CA LEU A 86 -12.24 4.69 -10.02
C LEU A 86 -13.60 4.48 -10.68
N SER A 87 -13.95 5.31 -11.67
CA SER A 87 -15.19 5.17 -12.43
C SER A 87 -15.28 3.84 -13.19
N GLU A 88 -14.18 3.42 -13.85
CA GLU A 88 -14.08 2.12 -14.50
C GLU A 88 -14.13 0.97 -13.48
N LEU A 89 -13.46 1.13 -12.34
CA LEU A 89 -13.46 0.15 -11.26
C LEU A 89 -14.87 -0.07 -10.70
N ARG A 90 -15.62 1.01 -10.42
CA ARG A 90 -17.03 0.98 -10.01
C ARG A 90 -17.90 0.25 -11.05
N ALA A 91 -17.72 0.57 -12.33
CA ALA A 91 -18.49 -0.05 -13.41
C ALA A 91 -18.22 -1.56 -13.51
N SER A 92 -16.95 -1.97 -13.39
CA SER A 92 -16.54 -3.38 -13.40
C SER A 92 -17.03 -4.14 -12.16
N PHE A 93 -16.92 -3.52 -10.98
CA PHE A 93 -17.43 -4.07 -9.73
C PHE A 93 -18.94 -4.36 -9.80
N ASN A 94 -19.73 -3.41 -10.33
CA ASN A 94 -21.18 -3.58 -10.50
C ASN A 94 -21.56 -4.66 -11.52
N ARG A 95 -20.69 -4.97 -12.48
CA ARG A 95 -20.88 -6.09 -13.43
C ARG A 95 -20.45 -7.45 -12.85
N GLY A 96 -19.88 -7.49 -11.65
CA GLY A 96 -19.35 -8.72 -11.05
C GLY A 96 -18.03 -9.19 -11.68
N VAL A 97 -17.24 -8.28 -12.26
CA VAL A 97 -15.92 -8.58 -12.86
C VAL A 97 -14.81 -7.79 -12.17
N GLY A 98 -13.56 -8.18 -12.37
CA GLY A 98 -12.42 -7.62 -11.62
C GLY A 98 -12.69 -7.72 -10.12
N LEU A 99 -12.57 -6.61 -9.39
CA LEU A 99 -12.87 -6.60 -7.95
C LEU A 99 -14.30 -7.05 -7.58
N GLY A 100 -15.26 -7.05 -8.51
CA GLY A 100 -16.61 -7.59 -8.26
C GLY A 100 -16.72 -9.11 -8.37
N GLY A 101 -15.71 -9.77 -8.94
CA GLY A 101 -15.69 -11.21 -9.20
C GLY A 101 -15.16 -12.05 -8.03
N ASP A 102 -14.70 -13.25 -8.35
CA ASP A 102 -14.01 -14.14 -7.40
C ASP A 102 -12.53 -13.74 -7.27
N LEU A 103 -12.11 -13.39 -6.06
CA LEU A 103 -10.75 -12.93 -5.78
C LEU A 103 -9.74 -14.07 -5.61
N SER A 104 -10.20 -15.33 -5.58
CA SER A 104 -9.33 -16.51 -5.48
C SER A 104 -8.47 -16.75 -6.72
N GLY A 105 -8.84 -16.13 -7.85
CA GLY A 105 -8.17 -16.35 -9.14
C GLY A 105 -6.78 -15.72 -9.28
N THR A 106 -6.05 -16.19 -10.28
CA THR A 106 -4.79 -15.56 -10.72
C THR A 106 -5.11 -14.21 -11.33
N LEU A 107 -4.58 -13.14 -10.73
CA LEU A 107 -4.79 -11.77 -11.23
C LEU A 107 -4.03 -11.56 -12.54
N GLU A 108 -4.75 -11.13 -13.56
CA GLU A 108 -4.21 -10.65 -14.83
C GLU A 108 -4.74 -9.24 -15.10
N VAL A 109 -3.82 -8.33 -15.42
CA VAL A 109 -4.11 -6.91 -15.61
C VAL A 109 -3.63 -6.51 -16.99
N HIS A 110 -4.52 -5.88 -17.76
CA HIS A 110 -4.25 -5.35 -19.09
C HIS A 110 -4.62 -3.87 -19.12
N PHE A 111 -3.71 -3.02 -19.61
CA PHE A 111 -4.06 -1.65 -19.93
C PHE A 111 -4.66 -1.59 -21.34
N LYS A 112 -5.73 -0.81 -21.50
CA LYS A 112 -6.37 -0.64 -22.80
C LYS A 112 -5.36 -0.10 -23.81
N ASP A 113 -5.46 -0.60 -25.04
CA ASP A 113 -4.60 -0.23 -26.17
C ASP A 113 -3.11 -0.57 -26.01
N GLU A 114 -2.74 -1.37 -24.99
CA GLU A 114 -1.37 -1.82 -24.73
C GLU A 114 -1.26 -3.35 -24.77
N ASN A 115 -0.13 -3.86 -25.24
CA ASN A 115 0.17 -5.30 -25.22
C ASN A 115 1.18 -5.63 -24.11
N SER A 116 0.83 -5.24 -22.87
CA SER A 116 1.69 -5.37 -21.69
C SER A 116 1.03 -6.28 -20.65
N ALA A 117 1.80 -7.26 -20.14
CA ALA A 117 1.33 -8.18 -19.10
C ALA A 117 2.45 -8.50 -18.09
N GLY A 118 2.04 -9.02 -16.93
CA GLY A 118 2.95 -9.57 -15.92
C GLY A 118 3.04 -8.75 -14.64
N SER A 119 4.03 -9.08 -13.81
CA SER A 119 4.08 -8.62 -12.42
C SER A 119 4.24 -7.10 -12.25
N ALA A 120 4.94 -6.43 -13.17
CA ALA A 120 5.11 -4.98 -13.15
C ALA A 120 3.79 -4.26 -13.44
N VAL A 121 3.06 -4.71 -14.47
CA VAL A 121 1.73 -4.21 -14.84
C VAL A 121 0.74 -4.37 -13.68
N ARG A 122 0.76 -5.52 -12.99
CA ARG A 122 -0.05 -5.71 -11.78
C ARG A 122 0.28 -4.71 -10.68
N ARG A 123 1.56 -4.53 -10.35
CA ARG A 123 1.99 -3.58 -9.31
C ARG A 123 1.65 -2.14 -9.67
N GLU A 124 1.74 -1.80 -10.95
CA GLU A 124 1.30 -0.50 -11.47
C GLU A 124 -0.20 -0.30 -11.26
N TRP A 125 -1.04 -1.29 -11.60
CA TRP A 125 -2.48 -1.22 -11.35
C TRP A 125 -2.82 -1.04 -9.87
N PHE A 126 -2.15 -1.76 -8.95
CA PHE A 126 -2.31 -1.50 -7.52
C PHE A 126 -1.93 -0.06 -7.14
N SER A 127 -0.92 0.55 -7.78
CA SER A 127 -0.58 1.96 -7.55
C SER A 127 -1.66 2.91 -8.08
N LEU A 128 -2.14 2.69 -9.31
CA LEU A 128 -3.17 3.55 -9.92
C LEU A 128 -4.48 3.50 -9.13
N VAL A 129 -4.93 2.31 -8.73
CA VAL A 129 -6.13 2.17 -7.89
C VAL A 129 -5.93 2.82 -6.52
N SER A 130 -4.73 2.70 -5.92
CA SER A 130 -4.42 3.38 -4.66
C SER A 130 -4.54 4.90 -4.78
N GLU A 131 -4.03 5.47 -5.88
CA GLU A 131 -4.09 6.91 -6.16
C GLU A 131 -5.53 7.38 -6.41
N ALA A 132 -6.32 6.58 -7.13
CA ALA A 132 -7.72 6.86 -7.40
C ALA A 132 -8.56 6.92 -6.09
N PHE A 133 -8.32 6.03 -5.13
CA PHE A 133 -8.97 6.09 -3.81
C PHE A 133 -8.50 7.26 -2.94
N LEU A 134 -7.25 7.73 -3.12
CA LEU A 134 -6.69 8.89 -2.43
C LEU A 134 -7.05 10.23 -3.09
N ALA A 135 -7.70 10.19 -4.26
CA ALA A 135 -7.98 11.39 -5.03
C ALA A 135 -8.90 12.35 -4.23
N PRO A 136 -8.50 13.60 -3.97
CA PRO A 136 -9.26 14.50 -3.09
C PRO A 136 -10.71 14.75 -3.54
N HIS A 137 -10.97 14.70 -4.85
CA HIS A 137 -12.30 14.92 -5.43
C HIS A 137 -13.27 13.77 -5.17
N GLU A 138 -12.77 12.56 -4.88
CA GLU A 138 -13.60 11.38 -4.55
C GLU A 138 -14.08 11.41 -3.10
N LYS A 139 -13.40 12.17 -2.23
CA LYS A 139 -13.76 12.35 -0.80
C LYS A 139 -13.90 11.03 -0.02
N LEU A 140 -13.24 9.96 -0.45
CA LEU A 140 -13.31 8.64 0.19
C LEU A 140 -12.30 8.48 1.33
N LEU A 141 -11.07 8.94 1.12
CA LEU A 141 -10.00 8.86 2.11
C LEU A 141 -9.50 10.25 2.46
N THR A 142 -9.23 10.48 3.74
CA THR A 142 -8.68 11.72 4.29
C THR A 142 -7.43 11.42 5.13
N SER A 143 -6.68 12.47 5.45
CA SER A 143 -5.49 12.39 6.29
C SER A 143 -5.46 13.53 7.30
N SER A 144 -5.14 13.20 8.54
CA SER A 144 -5.00 14.14 9.66
C SER A 144 -3.52 14.41 10.02
N ASP A 145 -2.58 13.75 9.34
CA ASP A 145 -1.15 13.72 9.66
C ASP A 145 -0.26 14.17 8.48
N LEU A 146 -0.73 15.16 7.72
CA LEU A 146 -0.03 15.72 6.56
C LEU A 146 0.19 14.72 5.41
N GLY A 147 -0.76 13.79 5.22
CA GLY A 147 -0.73 12.81 4.14
C GLY A 147 0.15 11.59 4.43
N GLN A 148 0.62 11.39 5.66
CA GLN A 148 1.44 10.22 6.00
C GLN A 148 0.59 8.94 6.08
N THR A 149 -0.61 9.06 6.61
CA THR A 149 -1.60 7.97 6.67
C THR A 149 -2.96 8.42 6.18
N ALA A 150 -3.74 7.45 5.72
CA ALA A 150 -5.08 7.63 5.20
C ALA A 150 -6.10 6.91 6.08
N ARG A 151 -7.26 7.51 6.24
CA ARG A 151 -8.43 6.92 6.91
C ARG A 151 -9.70 7.22 6.10
N PRO A 152 -10.77 6.42 6.23
CA PRO A 152 -12.06 6.76 5.66
C PRO A 152 -12.51 8.16 6.11
N THR A 153 -13.03 8.95 5.18
CA THR A 153 -13.72 10.21 5.49
C THR A 153 -14.89 9.91 6.42
N ALA A 154 -15.02 10.69 7.49
CA ALA A 154 -16.11 10.52 8.44
C ALA A 154 -17.47 10.69 7.75
N LEU A 155 -18.43 9.84 8.11
CA LEU A 155 -19.82 9.93 7.66
C LEU A 155 -20.69 10.33 8.84
N HIS A 156 -21.60 11.28 8.61
CA HIS A 156 -22.62 11.56 9.61
C HIS A 156 -23.55 10.34 9.73
N PRO A 157 -24.06 10.00 10.94
CA PRO A 157 -25.00 8.89 11.12
C PRO A 157 -26.21 8.98 10.16
N ASP A 158 -26.74 10.18 9.96
CA ASP A 158 -27.88 10.46 9.07
C ASP A 158 -27.54 10.48 7.57
N ASP A 159 -26.28 10.33 7.17
CA ASP A 159 -25.92 10.34 5.75
C ASP A 159 -26.40 9.06 5.03
N GLU A 160 -27.17 9.26 3.95
CA GLU A 160 -27.44 8.25 2.94
C GLU A 160 -26.19 8.04 2.06
N ALA A 161 -25.26 7.25 2.57
CA ALA A 161 -23.96 7.01 1.95
C ALA A 161 -23.88 5.67 1.19
N ALA A 162 -24.98 5.19 0.60
CA ALA A 162 -25.04 3.84 0.04
C ALA A 162 -23.97 3.56 -1.03
N ASP A 163 -23.73 4.51 -1.94
CA ASP A 163 -22.71 4.37 -2.98
C ASP A 163 -21.28 4.49 -2.42
N GLN A 164 -21.04 5.40 -1.48
CA GLN A 164 -19.75 5.50 -0.78
C GLN A 164 -19.44 4.22 0.01
N LEU A 165 -20.44 3.61 0.65
CA LEU A 165 -20.26 2.32 1.34
C LEU A 165 -19.93 1.19 0.36
N LYS A 166 -20.44 1.20 -0.87
CA LYS A 166 -19.99 0.27 -1.92
C LYS A 166 -18.54 0.53 -2.32
N ASP A 167 -18.13 1.80 -2.41
CA ASP A 167 -16.73 2.14 -2.68
C ASP A 167 -15.80 1.63 -1.57
N TYR A 168 -16.20 1.74 -0.30
CA TYR A 168 -15.45 1.17 0.81
C TYR A 168 -15.43 -0.36 0.81
N GLU A 169 -16.50 -1.02 0.38
CA GLU A 169 -16.50 -2.48 0.19
C GLU A 169 -15.55 -2.90 -0.93
N MET A 170 -15.56 -2.17 -2.05
CA MET A 170 -14.60 -2.36 -3.14
C MET A 170 -13.16 -2.11 -2.68
N PHE A 171 -12.92 -1.09 -1.86
CA PHE A 171 -11.62 -0.81 -1.26
C PHE A 171 -11.19 -1.96 -0.33
N GLY A 172 -12.10 -2.50 0.47
CA GLY A 172 -11.87 -3.69 1.28
C GLY A 172 -11.41 -4.90 0.46
N ARG A 173 -12.11 -5.17 -0.66
CA ARG A 173 -11.72 -6.22 -1.62
C ARG A 173 -10.35 -5.98 -2.21
N PHE A 174 -10.05 -4.73 -2.58
CA PHE A 174 -8.74 -4.33 -3.09
C PHE A 174 -7.61 -4.59 -2.10
N LEU A 175 -7.79 -4.23 -0.82
CA LEU A 175 -6.81 -4.50 0.25
C LEU A 175 -6.65 -6.00 0.49
N GLY A 176 -7.75 -6.76 0.51
CA GLY A 176 -7.71 -8.22 0.65
C GLY A 176 -6.97 -8.89 -0.50
N LEU A 177 -7.22 -8.45 -1.74
CA LEU A 177 -6.51 -8.93 -2.92
C LEU A 177 -5.01 -8.58 -2.87
N ALA A 178 -4.63 -7.40 -2.37
CA ALA A 178 -3.23 -7.04 -2.19
C ALA A 178 -2.50 -8.00 -1.22
N LEU A 179 -3.14 -8.38 -0.11
CA LEU A 179 -2.61 -9.36 0.84
C LEU A 179 -2.47 -10.76 0.20
N LEU A 180 -3.48 -11.19 -0.56
CA LEU A 180 -3.46 -12.47 -1.27
C LEU A 180 -2.32 -12.54 -2.30
N GLN A 181 -2.19 -11.50 -3.11
CA GLN A 181 -1.21 -11.38 -4.21
C GLN A 181 0.20 -10.97 -3.75
N GLN A 182 0.40 -10.71 -2.45
CA GLN A 182 1.64 -10.18 -1.87
C GLN A 182 2.12 -8.86 -2.50
N VAL A 183 1.20 -8.04 -3.01
CA VAL A 183 1.53 -6.72 -3.56
C VAL A 183 1.35 -5.66 -2.48
N THR A 184 2.23 -4.66 -2.47
CA THR A 184 2.07 -3.48 -1.61
C THR A 184 1.21 -2.45 -2.31
N VAL A 185 0.25 -1.85 -1.59
CA VAL A 185 -0.55 -0.72 -2.07
C VAL A 185 0.13 0.61 -1.74
N SER A 186 -0.18 1.65 -2.51
CA SER A 186 0.35 3.00 -2.27
C SER A 186 -0.46 3.78 -1.22
N VAL A 187 -1.44 3.14 -0.56
CA VAL A 187 -2.21 3.70 0.56
C VAL A 187 -1.71 3.13 1.88
N ARG A 188 -1.20 3.98 2.77
CA ARG A 188 -0.89 3.61 4.15
C ARG A 188 -2.08 3.91 5.04
N LEU A 189 -2.79 2.89 5.51
CA LEU A 189 -3.89 3.09 6.45
C LEU A 189 -3.38 3.55 7.81
N GLN A 190 -4.14 4.45 8.43
CA GLN A 190 -3.88 4.90 9.79
C GLN A 190 -4.05 3.71 10.77
N PRO A 191 -3.19 3.56 11.80
CA PRO A 191 -3.20 2.40 12.70
C PRO A 191 -4.53 2.07 13.38
N SER A 192 -5.37 3.05 13.73
CA SER A 192 -6.72 2.82 14.28
C SER A 192 -7.64 2.12 13.28
N ILE A 193 -7.50 2.39 11.98
CA ILE A 193 -8.25 1.69 10.93
C ILE A 193 -7.79 0.23 10.84
N CYS A 194 -6.48 0.00 10.85
CA CYS A 194 -5.92 -1.35 10.89
C CYS A 194 -6.36 -2.13 12.14
N LYS A 195 -6.49 -1.45 13.29
CA LYS A 195 -6.98 -2.04 14.53
C LYS A 195 -8.42 -2.53 14.36
N LEU A 196 -9.29 -1.70 13.81
CA LEU A 196 -10.68 -2.09 13.53
C LEU A 196 -10.73 -3.25 12.50
N LEU A 197 -9.91 -3.24 11.45
CA LEU A 197 -9.85 -4.33 10.48
C LEU A 197 -9.43 -5.67 11.11
N LEU A 198 -8.45 -5.65 12.02
CA LEU A 198 -8.00 -6.85 12.76
C LEU A 198 -9.04 -7.32 13.77
N CYS A 199 -9.72 -6.40 14.45
CA CYS A 199 -10.66 -6.69 15.53
C CYS A 199 -12.11 -6.78 15.06
N ALA A 200 -12.37 -7.06 13.77
CA ALA A 200 -13.72 -7.18 13.22
C ALA A 200 -14.64 -5.98 13.56
N ASN A 201 -14.08 -4.78 13.49
CA ASN A 201 -14.67 -3.49 13.84
C ASN A 201 -15.03 -3.30 15.32
N GLU A 202 -14.60 -4.19 16.21
CA GLU A 202 -14.79 -4.01 17.64
C GLU A 202 -13.83 -2.95 18.18
N ALA A 203 -14.39 -1.88 18.75
CA ALA A 203 -13.63 -0.87 19.46
C ALA A 203 -13.06 -1.47 20.76
N GLY A 204 -11.73 -1.65 20.79
CA GLY A 204 -11.01 -2.05 21.99
C GLY A 204 -10.56 -0.86 22.84
N GLU A 205 -9.83 -1.14 23.92
CA GLU A 205 -9.15 -0.10 24.70
C GLU A 205 -8.22 0.73 23.82
N TRP A 206 -8.14 2.04 24.07
CA TRP A 206 -7.29 2.97 23.34
C TRP A 206 -6.42 3.78 24.30
N THR A 207 -5.34 4.34 23.77
CA THR A 207 -4.37 5.15 24.52
C THR A 207 -4.34 6.59 24.03
N ASP A 208 -3.91 7.51 24.89
CA ASP A 208 -3.69 8.91 24.51
C ASP A 208 -2.68 9.02 23.34
N THR A 209 -1.70 8.12 23.27
CA THR A 209 -0.75 8.03 22.15
C THR A 209 -1.47 7.76 20.84
N GLU A 210 -2.42 6.83 20.79
CA GLU A 210 -3.20 6.54 19.57
C GLU A 210 -4.00 7.77 19.09
N VAL A 211 -4.54 8.56 20.03
CA VAL A 211 -5.26 9.80 19.70
C VAL A 211 -4.30 10.86 19.18
N ALA A 212 -3.14 11.04 19.82
CA ALA A 212 -2.13 12.01 19.41
C ALA A 212 -1.48 11.66 18.06
N GLU A 213 -1.29 10.37 17.77
CA GLU A 213 -0.79 9.89 16.47
C GLU A 213 -1.83 10.05 15.37
N LEU A 214 -3.13 9.92 15.70
CA LEU A 214 -4.20 10.21 14.75
C LEU A 214 -4.25 11.70 14.40
N ASP A 215 -4.34 12.56 15.41
CA ASP A 215 -4.43 14.01 15.23
C ASP A 215 -3.83 14.73 16.44
N ALA A 216 -2.59 15.19 16.28
CA ALA A 216 -1.86 15.90 17.32
C ALA A 216 -2.49 17.25 17.70
N LEU A 217 -3.20 17.91 16.77
CA LEU A 217 -3.86 19.19 17.03
C LEU A 217 -5.14 18.97 17.83
N PHE A 218 -5.95 17.98 17.47
CA PHE A 218 -7.11 17.56 18.25
C PHE A 218 -6.70 17.17 19.68
N PHE A 219 -5.66 16.34 19.80
CA PHE A 219 -5.15 15.92 21.10
C PHE A 219 -4.73 17.12 21.96
N LYS A 220 -3.90 18.02 21.42
CA LYS A 220 -3.41 19.16 22.17
C LYS A 220 -4.50 20.19 22.50
N HIS A 221 -5.30 20.58 21.50
CA HIS A 221 -6.20 21.73 21.62
C HIS A 221 -7.57 21.37 22.20
N LYS A 222 -7.98 20.11 22.13
CA LYS A 222 -9.27 19.65 22.68
C LYS A 222 -9.07 18.73 23.88
N VAL A 223 -8.34 17.62 23.71
CA VAL A 223 -8.18 16.60 24.75
C VAL A 223 -7.41 17.13 25.96
N GLU A 224 -6.18 17.61 25.76
CA GLU A 224 -5.35 18.15 26.85
C GLU A 224 -5.95 19.42 27.44
N TYR A 225 -6.47 20.31 26.59
CA TYR A 225 -7.04 21.57 27.04
C TYR A 225 -8.24 21.37 27.98
N VAL A 226 -9.21 20.54 27.59
CA VAL A 226 -10.42 20.27 28.42
C VAL A 226 -10.04 19.55 29.71
N ARG A 227 -9.06 18.64 29.68
CA ARG A 227 -8.59 17.94 30.89
C ARG A 227 -7.95 18.90 31.89
N SER A 228 -7.12 19.83 31.42
CA SER A 228 -6.28 20.67 32.29
C SER A 228 -6.87 22.03 32.68
N ASN A 229 -7.99 22.44 32.08
CA ASN A 229 -8.58 23.76 32.32
C ASN A 229 -10.04 23.66 32.80
N PRO A 230 -10.56 24.71 33.47
CA PRO A 230 -11.98 24.85 33.76
C PRO A 230 -12.82 24.92 32.48
N VAL A 231 -13.95 24.20 32.44
CA VAL A 231 -14.82 24.10 31.25
C VAL A 231 -16.07 24.99 31.27
N GLU A 232 -16.34 25.66 32.39
CA GLU A 232 -17.56 26.44 32.67
C GLU A 232 -17.91 27.47 31.59
N HIS A 233 -16.89 28.04 30.94
CA HIS A 233 -17.05 29.09 29.92
C HIS A 233 -16.83 28.59 28.49
N LEU A 234 -16.61 27.29 28.30
CA LEU A 234 -16.39 26.70 26.97
C LEU A 234 -17.71 26.35 26.27
N CYS A 235 -18.84 26.35 27.00
CA CYS A 235 -20.17 26.03 26.48
C CYS A 235 -20.19 24.71 25.70
N LEU A 236 -19.44 23.72 26.18
CA LEU A 236 -19.40 22.39 25.59
C LEU A 236 -20.63 21.59 26.01
N ASP A 237 -21.13 20.78 25.09
CA ASP A 237 -22.11 19.72 25.29
C ASP A 237 -21.48 18.39 24.83
N PHE A 238 -22.20 17.27 24.94
CA PHE A 238 -21.70 15.97 24.44
C PHE A 238 -21.90 15.81 22.92
N THR A 239 -21.54 16.84 22.15
CA THR A 239 -21.44 16.80 20.70
C THR A 239 -20.01 17.06 20.20
N ASP A 240 -19.73 16.66 18.96
CA ASP A 240 -18.50 17.02 18.24
C ASP A 240 -18.81 17.45 16.80
N VAL A 241 -17.95 18.28 16.23
CA VAL A 241 -18.06 18.79 14.85
C VAL A 241 -17.31 17.87 13.90
N LEU A 242 -17.94 17.48 12.80
CA LEU A 242 -17.28 16.72 11.73
C LEU A 242 -16.34 17.60 10.89
N HIS A 243 -15.14 17.89 11.43
CA HIS A 243 -14.14 18.73 10.75
C HIS A 243 -13.70 18.17 9.38
N ASP A 244 -13.71 16.84 9.20
CA ASP A 244 -13.33 16.19 7.94
C ASP A 244 -14.28 16.50 6.77
N LEU A 245 -15.51 16.97 7.05
CA LEU A 245 -16.47 17.41 6.04
C LEU A 245 -16.33 18.91 5.71
N SER A 246 -15.70 19.69 6.59
CA SER A 246 -15.64 21.16 6.50
C SER A 246 -14.47 21.71 5.65
N ALA A 247 -13.48 20.87 5.33
CA ALA A 247 -12.31 21.29 4.55
C ALA A 247 -12.45 21.10 3.02
N ALA A 248 -13.67 20.84 2.54
CA ALA A 248 -13.94 20.86 1.11
C ALA A 248 -14.27 22.28 0.67
N ASP A 249 -13.26 23.00 0.20
CA ASP A 249 -13.37 24.21 -0.63
C ASP A 249 -14.49 24.01 -1.66
N SER A 250 -15.68 24.50 -1.33
CA SER A 250 -16.75 24.69 -2.28
C SER A 250 -16.80 26.20 -2.53
N ALA A 251 -16.10 26.61 -3.58
CA ALA A 251 -16.18 27.98 -4.09
C ALA A 251 -17.62 28.41 -4.47
N ASP A 252 -18.55 27.45 -4.51
CA ASP A 252 -19.97 27.62 -4.81
C ASP A 252 -20.92 27.31 -3.62
N ALA A 253 -20.41 27.06 -2.40
CA ALA A 253 -21.32 26.93 -1.25
C ALA A 253 -21.92 28.31 -0.91
N PRO A 254 -23.26 28.42 -0.75
CA PRO A 254 -23.87 29.66 -0.28
C PRO A 254 -23.25 30.05 1.06
N ALA A 255 -22.98 31.34 1.26
CA ALA A 255 -22.35 31.87 2.48
C ALA A 255 -23.12 31.55 3.79
N ASP A 256 -24.35 31.03 3.67
CA ASP A 256 -25.21 30.61 4.78
C ASP A 256 -25.19 29.06 5.02
N ALA A 257 -24.33 28.30 4.33
CA ALA A 257 -24.30 26.83 4.36
C ALA A 257 -23.15 26.21 5.19
N GLU A 258 -22.38 27.00 5.94
CA GLU A 258 -21.51 26.47 7.02
C GLU A 258 -22.36 26.10 8.25
N ILE A 259 -23.35 25.21 8.08
CA ILE A 259 -23.93 24.54 9.25
C ILE A 259 -22.89 23.51 9.68
N GLU A 260 -22.11 23.83 10.71
CA GLU A 260 -21.25 22.86 11.41
C GLU A 260 -22.09 21.63 11.75
N ARG A 261 -21.90 20.53 11.01
CA ARG A 261 -22.63 19.29 11.27
C ARG A 261 -22.09 18.67 12.54
N ARG A 262 -22.90 18.75 13.60
CA ARG A 262 -22.63 18.18 14.91
C ARG A 262 -23.19 16.77 15.00
N VAL A 263 -22.45 15.91 15.69
CA VAL A 263 -22.87 14.56 16.04
C VAL A 263 -22.96 14.42 17.55
N GLU A 264 -24.01 13.78 18.04
CA GLU A 264 -24.08 13.41 19.45
C GLU A 264 -23.06 12.30 19.75
N LEU A 265 -22.20 12.51 20.74
CA LEU A 265 -21.22 11.53 21.21
C LEU A 265 -21.87 10.44 22.07
N ARG A 266 -23.06 10.72 22.59
CA ARG A 266 -23.91 9.78 23.33
C ARG A 266 -25.38 10.18 23.18
N PRO A 267 -26.35 9.27 23.38
CA PRO A 267 -27.77 9.61 23.28
C PRO A 267 -28.16 10.77 24.20
N GLY A 268 -28.79 11.82 23.63
CA GLY A 268 -29.19 13.02 24.37
C GLY A 268 -27.99 13.89 24.78
N GLY A 269 -26.90 13.82 24.02
CA GLY A 269 -25.66 14.53 24.28
C GLY A 269 -25.77 16.04 24.07
N GLU A 270 -26.64 16.49 23.15
CA GLU A 270 -26.87 17.92 22.89
C GLU A 270 -27.47 18.64 24.10
N GLU A 271 -28.33 17.98 24.87
CA GLU A 271 -28.98 18.55 26.05
C GLU A 271 -28.11 18.52 27.30
N LEU A 272 -26.93 17.88 27.23
CA LEU A 272 -26.06 17.67 28.38
C LEU A 272 -24.83 18.57 28.32
N ALA A 273 -24.86 19.63 29.13
CA ALA A 273 -23.71 20.49 29.33
C ALA A 273 -22.52 19.75 29.97
N VAL A 274 -21.32 20.07 29.49
CA VAL A 274 -20.08 19.58 30.06
C VAL A 274 -19.68 20.46 31.25
N ASP A 275 -19.41 19.83 32.38
CA ASP A 275 -18.96 20.46 33.63
C ASP A 275 -17.70 19.77 34.18
N GLU A 276 -17.19 20.23 35.31
CA GLU A 276 -15.98 19.66 35.92
C GLU A 276 -16.15 18.20 36.38
N GLU A 277 -17.38 17.76 36.67
CA GLU A 277 -17.66 16.39 37.12
C GLU A 277 -17.66 15.42 35.93
N ASN A 278 -18.14 15.87 34.76
CA ASN A 278 -18.34 15.01 33.59
C ASN A 278 -17.32 15.25 32.44
N LYS A 279 -16.43 16.25 32.51
CA LYS A 279 -15.49 16.57 31.42
C LYS A 279 -14.58 15.44 30.98
N LEU A 280 -14.22 14.52 31.88
CA LEU A 280 -13.40 13.35 31.53
C LEU A 280 -14.20 12.33 30.71
N GLU A 281 -15.51 12.21 30.95
CA GLU A 281 -16.41 11.40 30.12
C GLU A 281 -16.57 12.02 28.73
N TYR A 282 -16.73 13.34 28.65
CA TYR A 282 -16.77 14.06 27.38
C TYR A 282 -15.51 13.80 26.54
N VAL A 283 -14.33 13.95 27.16
CA VAL A 283 -13.05 13.71 26.48
C VAL A 283 -12.95 12.26 26.01
N ARG A 284 -13.35 11.28 26.83
CA ARG A 284 -13.37 9.86 26.42
C ARG A 284 -14.26 9.65 25.20
N ALA A 285 -15.50 10.16 25.25
CA ALA A 285 -16.47 10.00 24.16
C ALA A 285 -15.99 10.66 22.86
N ALA A 286 -15.38 11.85 22.96
CA ALA A 286 -14.81 12.54 21.81
C ALA A 286 -13.64 11.76 21.17
N CYS A 287 -12.74 11.19 21.98
CA CYS A 287 -11.65 10.35 21.49
C CYS A 287 -12.16 9.06 20.82
N GLU A 288 -13.11 8.36 21.45
CA GLU A 288 -13.71 7.13 20.92
C GLU A 288 -14.43 7.37 19.60
N TRP A 289 -15.18 8.48 19.50
CA TRP A 289 -15.81 8.89 18.26
C TRP A 289 -14.79 9.16 17.15
N ARG A 290 -13.72 9.91 17.45
CA ARG A 290 -12.67 10.22 16.47
C ARG A 290 -11.88 9.00 16.02
N LEU A 291 -11.56 8.09 16.92
CA LEU A 291 -10.80 6.88 16.60
C LEU A 291 -11.64 5.85 15.84
N PHE A 292 -12.90 5.66 16.23
CA PHE A 292 -13.71 4.51 15.81
C PHE A 292 -15.10 4.89 15.29
N GLY A 293 -15.89 5.64 16.09
CA GLY A 293 -17.30 5.88 15.78
C GLY A 293 -17.55 6.55 14.43
N SER A 294 -16.76 7.56 14.10
CA SER A 294 -16.84 8.34 12.85
C SER A 294 -16.63 7.54 11.56
N VAL A 295 -16.01 6.36 11.66
CA VAL A 295 -15.63 5.51 10.51
C VAL A 295 -16.25 4.11 10.56
N HIS A 296 -17.09 3.82 11.56
CA HIS A 296 -17.60 2.48 11.82
C HIS A 296 -18.31 1.86 10.59
N ARG A 297 -19.20 2.61 9.93
CA ARG A 297 -19.97 2.12 8.78
C ARG A 297 -19.07 1.82 7.57
N GLN A 298 -18.05 2.64 7.38
CA GLN A 298 -17.07 2.53 6.31
C GLN A 298 -16.19 1.29 6.55
N VAL A 299 -15.73 1.09 7.78
CA VAL A 299 -14.91 -0.08 8.13
C VAL A 299 -15.72 -1.38 8.05
N ASP A 300 -17.00 -1.39 8.44
CA ASP A 300 -17.88 -2.54 8.20
C ASP A 300 -17.94 -2.91 6.73
N ALA A 301 -18.04 -1.92 5.83
CA ALA A 301 -18.01 -2.16 4.40
C ALA A 301 -16.66 -2.70 3.93
N MET A 302 -15.56 -2.10 4.38
CA MET A 302 -14.21 -2.59 4.10
C MET A 302 -14.02 -4.04 4.56
N LEU A 303 -14.51 -4.41 5.74
CA LEU A 303 -14.43 -5.78 6.25
C LEU A 303 -15.20 -6.77 5.36
N ARG A 304 -16.44 -6.43 4.96
CA ARG A 304 -17.22 -7.27 4.02
C ARG A 304 -16.44 -7.54 2.74
N GLY A 305 -15.80 -6.51 2.19
CA GLY A 305 -14.96 -6.65 1.01
C GLY A 305 -13.71 -7.48 1.26
N MET A 306 -12.96 -7.16 2.31
CA MET A 306 -11.70 -7.83 2.64
C MET A 306 -11.91 -9.33 2.89
N TYR A 307 -13.04 -9.72 3.50
CA TYR A 307 -13.38 -11.11 3.75
C TYR A 307 -13.59 -11.97 2.50
N ALA A 308 -13.79 -11.36 1.33
CA ALA A 308 -13.83 -12.08 0.05
C ALA A 308 -12.47 -12.68 -0.33
N ALA A 309 -11.36 -12.05 0.07
CA ALA A 309 -10.00 -12.55 -0.19
C ALA A 309 -9.31 -13.10 1.07
N VAL A 310 -9.64 -12.58 2.26
CA VAL A 310 -9.03 -12.95 3.54
C VAL A 310 -10.13 -13.34 4.52
N PRO A 311 -10.51 -14.63 4.60
CA PRO A 311 -11.62 -15.07 5.45
C PRO A 311 -11.50 -14.58 6.89
N GLN A 312 -12.65 -14.23 7.49
CA GLN A 312 -12.73 -13.66 8.85
C GLN A 312 -11.98 -14.49 9.90
N ARG A 313 -11.99 -15.83 9.77
CA ARG A 313 -11.25 -16.74 10.64
C ARG A 313 -9.74 -16.47 10.62
N ILE A 314 -9.17 -16.23 9.45
CA ILE A 314 -7.74 -15.92 9.27
C ILE A 314 -7.43 -14.51 9.78
N VAL A 315 -8.34 -13.55 9.61
CA VAL A 315 -8.19 -12.20 10.20
C VAL A 315 -8.13 -12.28 11.73
N GLY A 316 -9.00 -13.07 12.36
CA GLY A 316 -8.97 -13.30 13.81
C GLY A 316 -7.69 -13.99 14.30
N GLU A 317 -7.12 -14.90 13.51
CA GLU A 317 -5.78 -15.47 13.79
C GLU A 317 -4.70 -14.39 13.68
N LEU A 318 -4.75 -13.56 12.64
CA LEU A 318 -3.80 -12.49 12.39
C LEU A 318 -3.79 -11.45 13.51
N ALA A 319 -4.96 -11.08 14.03
CA ALA A 319 -5.13 -10.14 15.13
C ALA A 319 -4.41 -10.56 16.43
N GLN A 320 -4.15 -11.86 16.62
CA GLN A 320 -3.39 -12.37 17.77
C GLN A 320 -1.86 -12.32 17.55
N LEU A 321 -1.41 -12.03 16.34
CA LEU A 321 -0.02 -12.21 15.92
C LEU A 321 0.67 -10.92 15.53
N ILE A 322 -0.09 -9.92 15.10
CA ILE A 322 0.44 -8.66 14.60
C ILE A 322 -0.26 -7.47 15.23
N THR A 323 0.45 -6.36 15.27
CA THR A 323 -0.11 -5.07 15.71
C THR A 323 -0.85 -4.38 14.56
N PRO A 324 -1.63 -3.32 14.84
CA PRO A 324 -2.22 -2.51 13.78
C PRO A 324 -1.19 -1.85 12.86
N ALA A 325 -0.04 -1.41 13.41
CA ALA A 325 1.07 -0.86 12.64
C ALA A 325 1.71 -1.92 11.71
N ASP A 326 1.80 -3.17 12.17
CA ASP A 326 2.26 -4.29 11.37
C ASP A 326 1.33 -4.55 10.17
N LEU A 327 0.00 -4.50 10.34
CA LEU A 327 -0.94 -4.65 9.23
C LEU A 327 -0.80 -3.49 8.23
N ALA A 328 -0.66 -2.25 8.71
CA ALA A 328 -0.40 -1.10 7.85
C ALA A 328 0.88 -1.30 7.02
N CYS A 329 1.94 -1.85 7.64
CA CYS A 329 3.19 -2.18 6.96
C CYS A 329 3.05 -3.36 5.99
N MET A 330 2.27 -4.41 6.33
CA MET A 330 1.99 -5.52 5.41
C MET A 330 1.29 -5.07 4.13
N LEU A 331 0.36 -4.11 4.24
CA LEU A 331 -0.37 -3.54 3.11
C LEU A 331 0.48 -2.55 2.32
N ALA A 332 1.13 -1.58 2.98
CA ALA A 332 1.77 -0.45 2.31
C ALA A 332 3.29 -0.59 2.12
N GLY A 333 3.89 -1.65 2.67
CA GLY A 333 5.35 -1.79 2.75
C GLY A 333 6.01 -0.87 3.79
N GLU A 334 7.33 -0.78 3.74
CA GLU A 334 8.12 0.10 4.62
C GLU A 334 7.82 1.57 4.33
N ALA A 335 7.78 2.39 5.38
CA ALA A 335 7.50 3.82 5.22
C ALA A 335 8.67 4.54 4.53
N ASP A 336 9.90 4.25 4.94
CA ASP A 336 11.08 4.93 4.46
C ASP A 336 11.81 4.17 3.35
N ILE A 337 12.39 4.93 2.41
CA ILE A 337 13.34 4.40 1.43
C ILE A 337 14.77 4.69 1.91
N ASP A 338 15.33 3.75 2.70
CA ASP A 338 16.72 3.78 3.11
C ASP A 338 17.65 3.43 1.93
N ALA A 339 18.27 4.44 1.34
CA ALA A 339 19.22 4.28 0.25
C ALA A 339 20.44 3.41 0.63
N ALA A 340 20.83 3.39 1.91
CA ALA A 340 21.91 2.54 2.38
C ALA A 340 21.47 1.08 2.42
N ASP A 341 20.26 0.79 2.90
CA ASP A 341 19.68 -0.55 2.84
C ASP A 341 19.52 -1.05 1.41
N TRP A 342 18.99 -0.20 0.54
CA TRP A 342 18.86 -0.51 -0.87
C TRP A 342 20.22 -0.87 -1.47
N GLN A 343 21.24 -0.04 -1.26
CA GLN A 343 22.59 -0.29 -1.77
C GLN A 343 23.22 -1.57 -1.21
N ARG A 344 23.00 -1.89 0.07
CA ARG A 344 23.52 -3.12 0.70
C ARG A 344 22.91 -4.37 0.06
N ASN A 345 21.61 -4.32 -0.25
CA ASN A 345 20.87 -5.44 -0.83
C ASN A 345 20.87 -5.48 -2.36
N SER A 346 21.75 -4.71 -3.01
CA SER A 346 21.86 -4.64 -4.47
C SER A 346 22.96 -5.53 -5.05
N LEU A 347 22.68 -6.17 -6.18
CA LEU A 347 23.62 -6.93 -6.99
C LEU A 347 24.17 -6.09 -8.16
N THR A 348 25.23 -6.58 -8.78
CA THR A 348 25.86 -5.96 -9.96
C THR A 348 26.00 -6.98 -11.09
N SER A 349 25.73 -6.58 -12.33
CA SER A 349 25.86 -7.43 -13.54
C SER A 349 26.51 -6.65 -14.70
N GLY A 350 26.66 -7.28 -15.87
CA GLY A 350 27.24 -6.65 -17.08
C GLY A 350 28.72 -6.29 -16.94
N GLY A 351 29.46 -6.97 -16.05
CA GLY A 351 30.84 -6.63 -15.71
C GLY A 351 30.98 -5.45 -14.73
N MET A 352 29.87 -4.88 -14.24
CA MET A 352 29.90 -3.89 -13.16
C MET A 352 30.41 -4.52 -11.86
N ARG A 353 31.25 -3.79 -11.14
CA ARG A 353 31.66 -4.11 -9.77
C ARG A 353 31.18 -3.02 -8.82
N ARG A 354 31.03 -3.33 -7.54
CA ARG A 354 30.68 -2.31 -6.52
C ARG A 354 31.74 -1.18 -6.41
N SER A 355 32.97 -1.43 -6.83
CA SER A 355 34.05 -0.43 -6.91
C SER A 355 33.99 0.46 -8.18
N SER A 356 33.22 0.06 -9.20
CA SER A 356 33.09 0.81 -10.45
C SER A 356 32.59 2.23 -10.21
N LYS A 357 33.07 3.19 -11.03
CA LYS A 357 32.62 4.59 -10.97
C LYS A 357 31.10 4.70 -11.10
N SER A 358 30.50 3.95 -12.03
CA SER A 358 29.06 4.01 -12.34
C SER A 358 28.21 3.54 -11.17
N PHE A 359 28.61 2.46 -10.47
CA PHE A 359 27.95 2.01 -9.24
C PHE A 359 28.00 3.07 -8.14
N ARG A 360 29.18 3.65 -7.88
CA ARG A 360 29.35 4.69 -6.85
C ARG A 360 28.58 5.97 -7.19
N TRP A 361 28.57 6.37 -8.45
CA TRP A 361 27.84 7.53 -8.96
C TRP A 361 26.33 7.34 -8.87
N PHE A 362 25.81 6.18 -9.26
CA PHE A 362 24.40 5.85 -9.11
C PHE A 362 23.95 6.02 -7.66
N TRP A 363 24.61 5.36 -6.71
CA TRP A 363 24.22 5.47 -5.29
C TRP A 363 24.47 6.86 -4.70
N ARG A 364 25.44 7.62 -5.22
CA ARG A 364 25.59 9.05 -4.89
C ARG A 364 24.38 9.86 -5.35
N ALA A 365 23.87 9.59 -6.56
CA ALA A 365 22.67 10.24 -7.07
C ALA A 365 21.43 9.86 -6.23
N VAL A 366 21.21 8.56 -5.96
CA VAL A 366 20.07 8.08 -5.14
C VAL A 366 20.06 8.73 -3.75
N ARG A 367 21.21 8.88 -3.10
CA ARG A 367 21.30 9.59 -1.81
C ARG A 367 20.99 11.08 -1.92
N SER A 368 21.24 11.70 -3.08
CA SER A 368 20.93 13.11 -3.34
C SER A 368 19.48 13.37 -3.70
N PHE A 369 18.72 12.33 -4.04
CA PHE A 369 17.31 12.43 -4.38
C PHE A 369 16.45 12.70 -3.14
N SER A 370 15.41 13.51 -3.36
CA SER A 370 14.25 13.66 -2.47
C SER A 370 13.51 12.33 -2.30
N LEU A 371 12.62 12.24 -1.31
CA LEU A 371 11.79 11.04 -1.11
C LEU A 371 10.98 10.71 -2.36
N ARG A 372 10.31 11.71 -2.97
CA ARG A 372 9.52 11.56 -4.18
C ARG A 372 10.34 11.01 -5.36
N GLU A 373 11.54 11.54 -5.59
CA GLU A 373 12.44 11.03 -6.63
C GLU A 373 12.89 9.59 -6.36
N ARG A 374 13.06 9.18 -5.09
CA ARG A 374 13.37 7.79 -4.73
C ARG A 374 12.18 6.86 -4.93
N GLU A 375 10.96 7.30 -4.61
CA GLU A 375 9.72 6.55 -4.87
C GLU A 375 9.53 6.36 -6.38
N GLN A 376 9.77 7.40 -7.19
CA GLN A 376 9.74 7.31 -8.66
C GLN A 376 10.80 6.35 -9.20
N LEU A 377 12.03 6.40 -8.68
CA LEU A 377 13.07 5.45 -9.07
C LEU A 377 12.71 4.02 -8.70
N LEU A 378 12.14 3.81 -7.52
CA LEU A 378 11.72 2.49 -7.07
C LEU A 378 10.58 1.96 -7.95
N GLN A 379 9.63 2.81 -8.31
CA GLN A 379 8.55 2.46 -9.23
C GLN A 379 9.09 2.15 -10.62
N PHE A 380 10.04 2.93 -11.13
CA PHE A 380 10.66 2.68 -12.42
C PHE A 380 11.35 1.32 -12.49
N VAL A 381 12.06 0.92 -11.42
CA VAL A 381 12.85 -0.32 -11.43
C VAL A 381 12.13 -1.54 -10.87
N THR A 382 10.99 -1.37 -10.19
CA THR A 382 10.25 -2.49 -9.57
C THR A 382 8.76 -2.49 -9.86
N GLY A 383 8.16 -1.38 -10.27
CA GLY A 383 6.71 -1.18 -10.35
C GLY A 383 6.05 -0.82 -9.01
N SER A 384 6.78 -0.78 -7.89
CA SER A 384 6.28 -0.35 -6.58
C SER A 384 6.92 0.96 -6.13
N ARG A 385 6.17 1.81 -5.43
CA ARG A 385 6.70 3.04 -4.82
C ARG A 385 7.32 2.83 -3.43
N ARG A 386 7.09 1.66 -2.81
CA ARG A 386 7.55 1.37 -1.44
C ARG A 386 8.31 0.05 -1.37
N PRO A 387 9.32 -0.06 -0.49
CA PRO A 387 9.99 -1.34 -0.24
C PRO A 387 9.00 -2.31 0.42
N PRO A 388 9.11 -3.62 0.17
CA PRO A 388 8.31 -4.61 0.89
C PRO A 388 8.74 -4.68 2.36
N VAL A 389 7.86 -5.25 3.19
CA VAL A 389 8.15 -5.57 4.59
C VAL A 389 9.48 -6.29 4.74
N GLY A 390 10.34 -5.79 5.63
CA GLY A 390 11.69 -6.32 5.83
C GLY A 390 12.73 -5.71 4.89
N GLY A 391 12.38 -4.62 4.19
CA GLY A 391 13.27 -3.79 3.40
C GLY A 391 13.73 -4.42 2.08
N PHE A 392 14.84 -3.90 1.55
CA PHE A 392 15.31 -4.26 0.21
C PHE A 392 15.85 -5.69 0.10
N ALA A 393 16.10 -6.34 1.24
CA ALA A 393 16.42 -7.76 1.31
C ALA A 393 15.25 -8.66 0.87
N GLN A 394 14.01 -8.13 0.92
CA GLN A 394 12.77 -8.85 0.60
C GLN A 394 12.13 -8.39 -0.70
N LEU A 395 12.83 -7.61 -1.54
CA LEU A 395 12.35 -7.22 -2.88
C LEU A 395 11.86 -8.43 -3.65
N GLN A 396 10.70 -8.35 -4.29
CA GLN A 396 10.08 -9.46 -5.02
C GLN A 396 10.20 -9.28 -6.52
N GLY A 397 10.49 -10.38 -7.23
CA GLY A 397 10.48 -10.45 -8.69
C GLY A 397 9.16 -10.93 -9.27
N PHE A 398 9.18 -11.35 -10.53
CA PHE A 398 7.99 -11.76 -11.29
C PHE A 398 7.25 -12.97 -10.71
N ASN A 399 7.95 -13.87 -10.00
CA ASN A 399 7.40 -15.10 -9.44
C ASN A 399 6.98 -14.96 -7.98
N GLY A 400 6.94 -13.74 -7.43
CA GLY A 400 6.65 -13.48 -6.01
C GLY A 400 7.77 -13.90 -5.04
N GLY A 401 8.83 -14.53 -5.54
CA GLY A 401 10.05 -14.84 -4.79
C GLY A 401 10.94 -13.62 -4.64
N VAL A 402 11.85 -13.67 -3.67
CA VAL A 402 12.82 -12.58 -3.46
C VAL A 402 13.76 -12.47 -4.65
N HIS A 403 13.81 -11.28 -5.23
CA HIS A 403 14.68 -10.88 -6.32
C HIS A 403 15.34 -9.55 -5.98
N LYS A 404 16.65 -9.59 -5.68
CA LYS A 404 17.41 -8.39 -5.33
C LYS A 404 17.48 -7.41 -6.49
N PHE A 405 17.48 -6.12 -6.16
CA PHE A 405 17.74 -5.08 -7.15
C PHE A 405 19.12 -5.30 -7.80
N THR A 406 19.17 -5.29 -9.12
CA THR A 406 20.42 -5.54 -9.87
C THR A 406 20.75 -4.35 -10.73
N LEU A 407 21.98 -3.82 -10.57
CA LEU A 407 22.51 -2.77 -11.41
C LEU A 407 23.41 -3.38 -12.48
N CYS A 408 22.98 -3.29 -13.73
CA CYS A 408 23.69 -3.86 -14.88
C CYS A 408 24.43 -2.76 -15.63
N LEU A 409 25.69 -2.99 -16.00
CA LEU A 409 26.38 -2.09 -16.93
C LEU A 409 25.95 -2.46 -18.35
N ALA A 410 25.29 -1.52 -19.02
CA ALA A 410 24.80 -1.68 -20.37
C ALA A 410 25.90 -1.41 -21.40
N HIS A 411 25.78 -2.04 -22.57
CA HIS A 411 26.64 -1.79 -23.74
C HIS A 411 26.12 -0.68 -24.65
N GLU A 412 25.05 0.01 -24.24
CA GLU A 412 24.43 1.12 -24.94
C GLU A 412 25.37 2.34 -25.04
N PRO A 413 25.16 3.24 -26.03
CA PRO A 413 25.85 4.51 -26.11
C PRO A 413 25.79 5.32 -24.80
N LYS A 414 26.84 6.09 -24.52
CA LYS A 414 26.98 6.82 -23.23
C LYS A 414 25.93 7.91 -23.00
N ASP A 415 25.27 8.35 -24.06
CA ASP A 415 24.24 9.39 -24.02
C ASP A 415 22.82 8.78 -23.98
N SER A 416 22.69 7.45 -24.09
CA SER A 416 21.42 6.75 -23.94
C SER A 416 20.87 6.91 -22.53
N LEU A 417 19.56 6.78 -22.40
CA LEU A 417 18.87 6.75 -21.11
C LEU A 417 19.02 5.37 -20.46
N PRO A 418 18.95 5.28 -19.12
CA PRO A 418 18.89 3.97 -18.49
C PRO A 418 17.57 3.27 -18.83
N ARG A 419 17.62 1.94 -18.92
CA ARG A 419 16.44 1.09 -19.09
C ARG A 419 16.17 0.29 -17.82
N ALA A 420 14.91 -0.04 -17.56
CA ALA A 420 14.53 -0.86 -16.43
C ALA A 420 13.75 -2.09 -16.88
N HIS A 421 14.04 -3.22 -16.24
CA HIS A 421 13.34 -4.48 -16.38
C HIS A 421 12.62 -4.76 -15.07
N ALA A 422 11.47 -4.10 -14.88
CA ALA A 422 10.77 -4.05 -13.59
C ALA A 422 10.34 -5.43 -13.06
N CYS A 423 10.04 -6.39 -13.94
CA CYS A 423 9.71 -7.77 -13.56
C CYS A 423 10.86 -8.51 -12.85
N ILE A 424 12.10 -8.13 -13.12
CA ILE A 424 13.31 -8.73 -12.53
C ILE A 424 14.14 -7.69 -11.76
N CYS A 425 13.52 -6.60 -11.31
CA CYS A 425 14.17 -5.56 -10.49
C CYS A 425 15.55 -5.12 -11.00
N THR A 426 15.74 -5.03 -12.32
CA THR A 426 17.06 -4.76 -12.93
C THR A 426 17.05 -3.43 -13.64
N MET A 427 18.12 -2.66 -13.46
CA MET A 427 18.33 -1.39 -14.17
C MET A 427 19.63 -1.45 -14.96
N ASP A 428 19.51 -1.22 -16.27
CA ASP A 428 20.61 -1.12 -17.21
C ASP A 428 21.12 0.32 -17.25
N LEU A 429 22.38 0.50 -16.85
CA LEU A 429 23.06 1.79 -16.85
C LEU A 429 24.14 1.83 -17.94
N PRO A 430 24.05 2.77 -18.90
CA PRO A 430 25.17 3.11 -19.78
C PRO A 430 26.44 3.52 -19.02
N ASP A 431 27.62 3.34 -19.61
CA ASP A 431 28.90 3.81 -19.03
C ASP A 431 29.10 5.32 -19.22
N TYR A 432 28.28 6.12 -18.51
CA TYR A 432 28.32 7.58 -18.57
C TYR A 432 29.74 8.15 -18.38
N SER A 433 30.01 9.25 -19.06
CA SER A 433 31.31 9.95 -19.03
C SER A 433 31.55 10.70 -17.71
N SER A 434 30.49 11.12 -17.02
CA SER A 434 30.54 11.93 -15.79
C SER A 434 29.39 11.59 -14.83
N TYR A 435 29.53 12.03 -13.57
CA TYR A 435 28.46 11.91 -12.57
C TYR A 435 27.24 12.76 -12.96
N GLU A 436 27.48 13.95 -13.50
CA GLU A 436 26.45 14.88 -13.93
C GLU A 436 25.62 14.32 -15.07
N ALA A 437 26.25 13.65 -16.04
CA ALA A 437 25.57 12.93 -17.11
C ALA A 437 24.69 11.80 -16.55
N LEU A 438 25.23 10.94 -15.67
CA LEU A 438 24.46 9.86 -15.06
C LEU A 438 23.25 10.40 -14.29
N ARG A 439 23.44 11.39 -13.42
CA ARG A 439 22.35 11.94 -12.61
C ARG A 439 21.28 12.56 -13.50
N ARG A 440 21.68 13.31 -14.53
CA ARG A 440 20.75 13.91 -15.50
C ARG A 440 19.98 12.84 -16.26
N SER A 441 20.63 11.82 -16.81
CA SER A 441 19.96 10.77 -17.57
C SER A 441 19.01 9.94 -16.71
N VAL A 442 19.38 9.61 -15.48
CA VAL A 442 18.46 8.95 -14.52
C VAL A 442 17.25 9.85 -14.25
N HIS A 443 17.45 11.11 -13.87
CA HIS A 443 16.33 12.02 -13.62
C HIS A 443 15.43 12.21 -14.86
N THR A 444 16.04 12.28 -16.05
CA THR A 444 15.30 12.41 -17.32
C THR A 444 14.45 11.16 -17.56
N ALA A 445 15.02 9.96 -17.40
CA ALA A 445 14.27 8.71 -17.51
C ALA A 445 13.11 8.61 -16.50
N LEU A 446 13.29 9.07 -15.26
CA LEU A 446 12.21 9.10 -14.27
C LEU A 446 11.11 10.10 -14.63
N SER A 447 11.47 11.21 -15.28
CA SER A 447 10.51 12.22 -15.72
C SER A 447 9.68 11.72 -16.90
N MET A 448 10.29 11.00 -17.83
CA MET A 448 9.62 10.46 -19.04
C MET A 448 8.91 9.13 -18.79
N GLY A 449 9.45 8.26 -17.94
CA GLY A 449 8.85 6.98 -17.56
C GLY A 449 7.58 7.10 -16.73
N SER A 450 7.17 8.32 -16.36
CA SER A 450 5.85 8.59 -15.78
C SER A 450 4.69 8.35 -16.76
N VAL A 451 4.98 8.08 -18.04
CA VAL A 451 4.00 7.80 -19.11
C VAL A 451 3.78 6.29 -19.36
N GLY A 452 4.43 5.41 -18.58
CA GLY A 452 4.10 3.97 -18.54
C GLY A 452 5.06 3.03 -19.30
N PHE A 453 4.94 1.73 -19.02
CA PHE A 453 5.83 0.68 -19.53
C PHE A 453 5.32 0.16 -20.88
N ASP A 454 5.70 0.83 -21.96
CA ASP A 454 5.40 0.37 -23.31
C ASP A 454 6.69 0.03 -24.06
N ASP A 455 6.90 -1.26 -24.36
CA ASP A 455 8.01 -1.73 -25.19
C ASP A 455 7.88 -1.24 -26.66
N ALA A 456 6.67 -0.84 -27.08
CA ALA A 456 6.41 -0.36 -28.44
C ALA A 456 6.95 1.05 -28.71
N ALA A 457 7.10 1.90 -27.68
CA ALA A 457 7.62 3.25 -27.82
C ALA A 457 9.10 3.27 -28.26
N VAL A 458 9.85 2.20 -28.00
CA VAL A 458 11.26 2.07 -28.43
C VAL A 458 11.37 1.62 -29.89
N ALA A 459 10.36 0.90 -30.41
CA ALA A 459 10.37 0.41 -31.79
C ALA A 459 9.95 1.47 -32.82
N ALA A 460 9.22 2.51 -32.40
CA ALA A 460 8.76 3.57 -33.29
C ALA A 460 9.88 4.54 -33.71
N ASP A 461 10.91 4.74 -32.86
CA ASP A 461 12.04 5.65 -33.17
C ASP A 461 13.10 5.00 -34.10
N ASP A 462 13.20 3.66 -34.14
CA ASP A 462 14.13 2.96 -35.04
C ASP A 462 13.57 2.83 -36.48
N ALA A 463 12.28 3.09 -36.70
CA ALA A 463 11.65 3.00 -38.02
C ALA A 463 11.74 4.30 -38.85
N ASP A 464 12.03 5.45 -38.24
CA ASP A 464 12.09 6.75 -38.92
C ASP A 464 13.53 7.18 -39.30
N ALA A 465 14.53 6.36 -38.95
CA ALA A 465 15.92 6.58 -39.29
C ALA A 465 16.37 5.75 -40.51
N GLY A 466 15.87 6.09 -41.70
CA GLY A 466 16.60 5.82 -42.94
C GLY A 466 15.83 5.18 -44.10
N ALA A 467 15.23 6.02 -44.93
CA ALA A 467 15.12 5.74 -46.36
C ALA A 467 15.59 6.98 -47.14
N PRO A 468 16.65 6.91 -47.95
CA PRO A 468 17.03 8.02 -48.82
C PRO A 468 16.00 8.11 -49.95
N SER A 469 15.38 9.28 -50.12
CA SER A 469 14.57 9.56 -51.29
C SER A 469 15.49 9.77 -52.49
N ASP A 470 15.66 8.75 -53.32
CA ASP A 470 16.23 8.92 -54.65
C ASP A 470 15.23 9.68 -55.53
N ALA A 471 15.61 10.90 -55.90
CA ALA A 471 14.96 11.68 -56.93
C ALA A 471 15.58 11.34 -58.29
N ALA A 472 14.77 10.83 -59.20
CA ALA A 472 14.92 10.95 -60.65
C ALA A 472 13.54 10.98 -61.31
#